data_AF-A0A929JCU6-F1
#
_entry.id   AF-A0A929JCU6-F1
#
_cell.length_a   1.000
_cell.length_b   1.000
_cell.length_c   1.000
_cell.angle_alpha   90.00
_cell.angle_beta   90.00
_cell.angle_gamma   90.00
#
_symmetry.space_group_name_H-M   'P 1'
#
loop_
_entity.id
_entity.type
_entity.pdbx_description
1 polymer ?
#
loop_
_entity_poly.entity_id
_entity_poly.type
_entity_poly.pdbx_seq_one_letter_code
_entity_poly.pdbx_strand_id
1 'polypeptide(L)' 'GGHPESIRFCHHIGLTYVSCSAPRVPIARLAAAQARLTEDDYTLE' A
#
# COMPACT_ATOMS: atom_id res chain seq x y z
N GLY A 1 9.34 4.31 0.64
CA GLY A 1 8.12 3.49 0.67
C GLY A 1 6.85 4.32 0.71
N GLY A 2 6.58 5.14 -0.30
CA GLY A 2 5.30 5.87 -0.42
C GLY A 2 4.65 5.73 -1.80
N HIS A 3 5.18 4.84 -2.62
CA HIS A 3 4.62 4.55 -3.95
C HIS A 3 3.43 3.58 -3.76
N PRO A 4 2.28 3.82 -4.39
CA PRO A 4 1.11 2.95 -4.26
C PRO A 4 1.41 1.47 -4.52
N GLU A 5 2.16 1.14 -5.57
CA GLU A 5 2.55 -0.26 -5.81
C GLU A 5 3.39 -0.91 -4.71
N SER A 6 4.35 -0.18 -4.12
CA SER A 6 5.08 -0.72 -2.98
C SER A 6 4.14 -0.99 -1.80
N ILE A 7 3.13 -0.15 -1.59
CA ILE A 7 2.17 -0.30 -0.49
C ILE A 7 1.24 -1.48 -0.76
N ARG A 8 0.80 -1.70 -2.00
CA ARG A 8 0.04 -2.89 -2.41
C ARG A 8 0.82 -4.16 -2.16
N PHE A 9 2.07 -4.22 -2.60
CA PHE A 9 2.96 -5.33 -2.30
C PHE A 9 3.12 -5.54 -0.79
N CYS A 10 3.40 -4.47 -0.04
CA CYS A 10 3.55 -4.57 1.42
C CYS A 10 2.28 -5.12 2.09
N HIS A 11 1.10 -4.65 1.67
CA HIS A 11 -0.18 -5.14 2.14
C HIS A 11 -0.37 -6.64 1.84
N HIS A 12 -0.09 -7.05 0.60
CA HIS A 12 -0.20 -8.44 0.16
C HIS A 12 0.68 -9.40 0.97
N ILE A 13 1.92 -9.00 1.29
CA ILE A 13 2.82 -9.82 2.13
C ILE A 13 2.51 -9.73 3.64
N GLY A 14 1.40 -9.10 4.01
CA GLY A 14 0.91 -9.05 5.40
C GLY A 14 1.56 -7.99 6.29
N LEU A 15 2.26 -6.99 5.74
CA LEU A 15 2.73 -5.86 6.55
C LEU A 15 1.54 -5.02 7.02
N THR A 16 1.53 -4.70 8.31
CA THR A 16 0.49 -3.89 8.95
C THR A 16 0.87 -2.40 9.07
N TYR A 17 2.07 -2.02 8.62
CA TYR A 17 2.61 -0.67 8.73
C TYR A 17 3.53 -0.32 7.56
N VAL A 18 3.47 0.94 7.12
CA VAL A 18 4.37 1.52 6.11
C VAL A 18 4.88 2.89 6.57
N SER A 19 6.13 3.20 6.23
CA SER A 19 6.77 4.49 6.56
C SER A 19 7.14 5.26 5.29
N CYS A 20 6.78 6.54 5.27
CA CYS A 20 7.08 7.45 4.16
C CYS A 20 7.34 8.88 4.67
N SER A 21 7.91 9.73 3.80
CA SER A 21 8.12 11.15 4.13
C SER A 21 6.77 11.86 4.37
N ALA A 22 6.76 12.87 5.24
CA ALA A 22 5.54 13.57 5.65
C ALA A 22 4.62 13.99 4.48
N PRO A 23 5.13 14.53 3.35
CA PRO A 23 4.27 14.90 2.21
C PRO A 23 3.56 13.71 1.54
N ARG A 24 4.08 12.49 1.71
CA ARG A 24 3.51 11.26 1.11
C ARG A 24 2.55 10.52 2.03
N VAL A 25 2.40 10.95 3.29
CA VAL A 25 1.49 10.30 4.25
C VAL A 25 0.05 10.24 3.71
N PRO A 26 -0.53 11.30 3.12
CA PRO A 26 -1.89 11.20 2.55
C PRO A 26 -1.99 10.18 1.41
N ILE A 27 -0.98 10.16 0.52
CA ILE A 27 -0.90 9.21 -0.59
C ILE A 27 -0.79 7.77 -0.07
N ALA A 28 0.04 7.55 0.94
CA ALA A 28 0.24 6.23 1.52
C ALA A 28 -1.03 5.70 2.21
N ARG A 29 -1.78 6.58 2.90
CA ARG A 29 -3.07 6.23 3.51
C ARG A 29 -4.12 5.86 2.46
N LEU A 30 -4.22 6.64 1.37
CA LEU A 30 -5.14 6.35 0.28
C LEU A 30 -4.78 5.03 -0.42
N ALA A 31 -3.50 4.82 -0.72
CA ALA A 31 -3.03 3.59 -1.33
C ALA A 31 -3.26 2.35 -0.45
N ALA A 32 -3.06 2.47 0.87
CA ALA A 32 -3.34 1.39 1.80
C ALA A 32 -4.84 1.03 1.85
N ALA A 33 -5.72 2.04 1.80
CA ALA A 33 -7.17 1.81 1.71
C ALA A 33 -7.54 1.11 0.40
N GLN A 34 -6.98 1.57 -0.73
CA GLN A 34 -7.19 0.93 -2.03
C GLN A 34 -6.69 -0.51 -2.05
N ALA A 35 -5.50 -0.77 -1.49
CA ALA A 35 -4.93 -2.12 -1.41
C ALA A 35 -5.85 -3.08 -0.68
N ARG A 36 -6.49 -2.64 0.41
CA ARG A 36 -7.47 -3.44 1.16
C ARG A 36 -8.78 -3.67 0.39
N LEU A 37 -9.22 -2.70 -0.41
CA LEU A 37 -10.45 -2.82 -1.20
C LEU A 37 -10.30 -3.75 -2.40
N THR A 38 -9.10 -3.86 -2.95
CA THR A 38 -8.79 -4.68 -4.14
C THR A 38 -7.84 -5.83 -3.80
N GLU A 39 -7.86 -6.33 -2.56
CA GLU A 39 -6.88 -7.33 -2.10
C GLU A 39 -7.03 -8.66 -2.83
N ASP A 40 -8.26 -9.05 -3.16
CA ASP A 40 -8.59 -10.29 -3.86
C ASP A 40 -8.11 -10.28 -5.32
N ASP A 41 -7.90 -9.10 -5.91
CA ASP A 41 -7.49 -8.91 -7.31
C ASP A 41 -5.96 -8.86 -7.48
N TYR A 42 -5.18 -8.93 -6.40
CA TYR A 42 -3.73 -8.76 -6.48
C TYR A 42 -3.03 -10.00 -7.03
N THR A 43 -2.39 -9.86 -8.20
CA THR A 43 -1.56 -10.89 -8.82
C THR A 43 -0.09 -10.52 -8.82
N LEU A 44 0.77 -11.47 -8.45
CA LEU A 44 2.21 -11.36 -8.67
C LEU A 44 2.48 -11.71 -10.14
N GLU A 45 2.75 -10.69 -10.96
CA GLU A 45 3.37 -10.89 -12.28
C GLU A 45 4.82 -11.37 -12.15
#